data_AF-A0A3B0TJ77-F1
#
_entry.id   AF-A0A3B0TJ77-F1
#
_cell.length_a   1.000
_cell.length_b   1.000
_cell.length_c   1.000
_cell.angle_alpha   90.00
_cell.angle_beta   90.00
_cell.angle_gamma   90.00
#
_symmetry.space_group_name_H-M   'P 1'
#
loop_
_entity.id
_entity.type
_entity.pdbx_description
1 polymer ?
#
loop_
_entity_poly.entity_id
_entity_poly.type
_entity_poly.pdbx_seq_one_letter_code
_entity_poly.pdbx_strand_id
1 'polypeptide(L)'
;MPLFVNNREITDHEVHAEMINHPAPDVDAARLEAARALVVRHLLLEDAARREIIAPQDIDKLEEQQAEAVIKQLLDEVITTPDADEDTCVRYYAQHKARFTDKKTDRILPYDLVRPHIIQYLEDKAYHAAFHAYLDTLMSEAKIVGLAA
;
A
#
# COMPACT_ATOMS: atom_id res chain seq x y z
N MET A 1 -14.43 -3.46 -20.86
CA MET A 1 -13.14 -4.13 -21.12
C MET A 1 -13.04 -5.26 -20.11
N PRO A 2 -12.96 -6.54 -20.53
CA PRO A 2 -13.00 -7.61 -19.55
C PRO A 2 -11.70 -7.62 -18.73
N LEU A 3 -11.81 -7.29 -17.44
CA LEU A 3 -10.72 -7.37 -16.46
C LEU A 3 -10.97 -8.59 -15.57
N PHE A 4 -10.00 -9.50 -15.53
CA PHE A 4 -10.06 -10.69 -14.68
C PHE A 4 -8.86 -10.76 -13.76
N VAL A 5 -9.10 -11.15 -12.52
CA VAL A 5 -8.08 -11.49 -11.54
C VAL A 5 -8.37 -12.91 -11.08
N ASN A 6 -7.45 -13.82 -11.41
CA ASN A 6 -7.62 -15.25 -11.19
C ASN A 6 -8.93 -15.78 -11.81
N ASN A 7 -9.91 -16.08 -10.97
CA ASN A 7 -11.21 -16.62 -11.35
C ASN A 7 -12.36 -15.62 -11.21
N ARG A 8 -12.08 -14.37 -10.83
CA ARG A 8 -13.07 -13.31 -10.64
C ARG A 8 -13.02 -12.29 -11.78
N GLU A 9 -14.20 -11.93 -12.27
CA GLU A 9 -14.38 -10.78 -13.15
C GLU A 9 -14.46 -9.50 -12.32
N ILE A 10 -13.72 -8.47 -12.71
CA ILE A 10 -13.95 -7.09 -12.28
C ILE A 10 -14.72 -6.41 -13.40
N THR A 11 -16.00 -6.14 -13.14
CA THR A 11 -16.92 -5.61 -14.13
C THR A 11 -16.63 -4.15 -14.46
N ASP A 12 -17.02 -3.71 -15.66
CA ASP A 12 -16.93 -2.29 -16.06
C ASP A 12 -17.70 -1.37 -15.08
N HIS A 13 -18.78 -1.88 -14.47
CA HIS A 13 -19.54 -1.14 -13.46
C HIS A 13 -18.74 -0.93 -12.16
N GLU A 14 -18.04 -1.95 -11.67
CA GLU A 14 -17.16 -1.83 -10.50
C GLU A 14 -16.03 -0.84 -10.75
N VAL A 15 -15.37 -0.92 -11.90
CA VAL A 15 -14.31 0.04 -12.26
C VAL A 15 -14.87 1.45 -12.31
N HIS A 16 -16.04 1.66 -12.92
CA HIS A 16 -16.65 2.98 -13.01
C HIS A 16 -17.05 3.54 -11.64
N ALA A 17 -17.57 2.69 -10.74
CA ALA A 17 -17.89 3.09 -9.37
C ALA A 17 -16.62 3.49 -8.59
N GLU A 18 -15.52 2.78 -8.80
CA GLU A 18 -14.24 3.04 -8.12
C GLU A 18 -13.54 4.30 -8.65
N MET A 19 -13.73 4.70 -9.91
CA MET A 19 -13.09 5.90 -10.50
C MET A 19 -13.29 7.18 -9.69
N ILE A 20 -14.37 7.32 -8.92
CA ILE A 20 -14.60 8.48 -8.05
C ILE A 20 -13.52 8.62 -6.96
N ASN A 21 -12.94 7.51 -6.54
CA ASN A 21 -11.88 7.43 -5.53
C ASN A 21 -10.48 7.69 -6.12
N HIS A 22 -10.35 7.71 -7.45
CA HIS A 22 -9.09 7.88 -8.16
C HIS A 22 -9.12 9.09 -9.12
N PRO A 23 -9.14 10.34 -8.59
CA PRO A 23 -9.02 11.53 -9.41
C PRO A 23 -7.71 11.51 -10.20
N ALA A 24 -7.81 11.63 -11.52
CA ALA A 24 -6.66 11.62 -12.43
C ALA A 24 -6.79 12.73 -13.49
N PRO A 25 -5.70 13.06 -14.21
CA PRO A 25 -5.70 14.11 -15.24
C PRO A 25 -6.71 13.87 -16.37
N ASP A 26 -7.03 12.61 -16.65
CA ASP A 26 -7.99 12.19 -17.67
C ASP A 26 -8.74 10.91 -17.27
N VAL A 27 -9.77 10.58 -18.04
CA VAL A 27 -10.70 9.48 -17.77
C VAL A 27 -10.01 8.11 -17.91
N ASP A 28 -9.08 7.97 -18.85
CA ASP A 28 -8.40 6.69 -19.07
C ASP A 28 -7.40 6.40 -17.95
N ALA A 29 -6.69 7.42 -17.45
CA ALA A 29 -5.86 7.34 -16.27
C ALA A 29 -6.70 7.00 -15.01
N ALA A 30 -7.84 7.67 -14.80
CA ALA A 30 -8.71 7.37 -13.66
C ALA A 30 -9.25 5.94 -13.71
N ARG A 31 -9.62 5.46 -14.91
CA ARG A 31 -10.05 4.07 -15.13
C ARG A 31 -8.92 3.09 -14.83
N LEU A 32 -7.70 3.38 -15.27
CA LEU A 32 -6.54 2.51 -15.03
C LEU A 32 -6.22 2.40 -13.54
N GLU A 33 -6.19 3.53 -12.81
CA GLU A 33 -5.94 3.53 -11.37
C GLU A 33 -7.05 2.82 -10.60
N ALA A 34 -8.32 3.05 -10.96
CA ALA A 34 -9.46 2.33 -10.38
C ALA A 34 -9.37 0.81 -10.62
N ALA A 35 -9.03 0.39 -11.85
CA ALA A 35 -8.82 -1.01 -12.17
C ALA A 35 -7.67 -1.61 -11.34
N ARG A 36 -6.53 -0.91 -11.22
CA ARG A 36 -5.39 -1.33 -10.41
C ARG A 36 -5.77 -1.47 -8.94
N ALA A 37 -6.50 -0.51 -8.39
CA ALA A 37 -6.95 -0.54 -6.99
C ALA A 37 -7.86 -1.76 -6.73
N LEU A 38 -8.82 -2.04 -7.62
CA LEU A 38 -9.69 -3.21 -7.50
C LEU A 38 -8.92 -4.53 -7.60
N VAL A 39 -7.93 -4.61 -8.49
CA VAL A 39 -7.05 -5.79 -8.60
C VAL A 39 -6.28 -6.01 -7.30
N VAL A 40 -5.60 -4.99 -6.80
CA VAL A 40 -4.83 -5.07 -5.54
C VAL A 40 -5.72 -5.46 -4.39
N ARG A 41 -6.89 -4.82 -4.26
CA ARG A 41 -7.88 -5.15 -3.23
C ARG A 41 -8.29 -6.61 -3.29
N HIS A 42 -8.62 -7.11 -4.48
CA HIS A 42 -9.05 -8.49 -4.63
C HIS A 42 -7.93 -9.48 -4.25
N LEU A 43 -6.70 -9.24 -4.68
CA LEU A 43 -5.56 -10.09 -4.33
C LEU A 43 -5.30 -10.13 -2.82
N LEU A 44 -5.44 -8.99 -2.13
CA LEU A 44 -5.33 -8.93 -0.68
C LEU A 44 -6.45 -9.75 -0.01
N LEU A 45 -7.70 -9.63 -0.47
CA LEU A 45 -8.81 -10.41 0.08
C LEU A 45 -8.68 -11.92 -0.18
N GLU A 46 -8.15 -12.32 -1.35
CA GLU A 46 -7.85 -13.72 -1.63
C GLU A 46 -6.74 -14.27 -0.73
N ASP A 47 -5.70 -13.49 -0.44
CA ASP A 47 -4.68 -13.93 0.52
C ASP A 47 -5.20 -13.97 1.97
N ALA A 48 -6.02 -13.00 2.36
CA ALA A 48 -6.73 -13.04 3.64
C ALA A 48 -7.58 -14.32 3.78
N ALA A 49 -8.25 -14.74 2.70
CA ALA A 49 -8.99 -15.99 2.69
C ALA A 49 -8.09 -17.23 2.77
N ARG A 50 -6.93 -17.23 2.10
CA ARG A 50 -5.91 -18.29 2.21
C ARG A 50 -5.38 -18.46 3.64
N ARG A 51 -5.36 -17.37 4.41
CA ARG A 51 -4.94 -17.33 5.82
C ARG A 51 -6.08 -17.52 6.81
N GLU A 52 -7.28 -17.86 6.34
CA GLU A 52 -8.46 -18.13 7.16
C GLU A 52 -8.99 -16.90 7.94
N ILE A 53 -8.61 -15.68 7.55
CA ILE A 53 -9.13 -14.42 8.14
C ILE A 53 -10.61 -14.22 7.74
N ILE A 54 -10.94 -14.61 6.51
CA ILE A 54 -12.30 -14.60 5.97
C ILE A 54 -12.55 -15.88 5.18
N ALA A 55 -13.81 -16.32 5.08
CA ALA A 55 -14.15 -17.42 4.20
C ALA A 55 -14.14 -16.99 2.72
N PRO A 56 -13.59 -17.78 1.78
CA PRO A 56 -13.51 -17.42 0.36
C PRO A 56 -14.86 -17.01 -0.26
N GLN A 57 -15.97 -17.63 0.16
CA GLN A 57 -17.31 -17.33 -0.36
C GLN A 57 -17.90 -15.99 0.11
N ASP A 58 -17.24 -15.31 1.05
CA ASP A 58 -17.72 -14.06 1.63
C ASP A 58 -16.97 -12.83 1.08
N ILE A 59 -15.89 -13.02 0.30
CA ILE A 59 -15.12 -11.95 -0.33
C ILE A 59 -16.03 -10.96 -1.09
N ASP A 60 -16.92 -11.48 -1.94
CA ASP A 60 -17.82 -10.66 -2.76
C ASP A 60 -19.05 -10.12 -2.01
N LYS A 61 -19.23 -10.50 -0.74
CA LYS A 61 -20.33 -10.04 0.11
C LYS A 61 -19.91 -8.95 1.09
N LEU A 62 -18.61 -8.66 1.16
CA LEU A 62 -18.08 -7.66 2.07
C LEU A 62 -18.55 -6.27 1.66
N GLU A 63 -19.05 -5.53 2.65
CA GLU A 63 -19.17 -4.09 2.54
C GLU A 63 -17.78 -3.43 2.61
N GLU A 64 -17.70 -2.18 2.16
CA GLU A 64 -16.44 -1.41 2.09
C GLU A 64 -15.65 -1.43 3.40
N GLN A 65 -16.33 -1.12 4.51
CA GLN A 65 -15.73 -1.06 5.84
C GLN A 65 -15.24 -2.42 6.33
N GLN A 66 -15.94 -3.50 5.96
CA GLN A 66 -15.56 -4.86 6.35
C GLN A 66 -14.33 -5.31 5.56
N ALA A 67 -14.28 -5.01 4.26
CA ALA A 67 -13.12 -5.28 3.43
C ALA A 67 -11.88 -4.52 3.93
N GLU A 68 -12.02 -3.26 4.30
CA GLU A 68 -10.92 -2.47 4.88
C GLU A 68 -10.42 -3.08 6.20
N ALA A 69 -11.32 -3.52 7.08
CA ALA A 69 -10.95 -4.17 8.33
C ALA A 69 -10.21 -5.51 8.11
N VAL A 70 -10.66 -6.34 7.17
CA VAL A 70 -10.02 -7.61 6.81
C VAL A 70 -8.63 -7.36 6.22
N ILE A 71 -8.51 -6.41 5.29
CA ILE A 71 -7.21 -6.04 4.69
C ILE A 71 -6.27 -5.52 5.77
N LYS A 72 -6.75 -4.65 6.68
CA LYS A 72 -5.93 -4.16 7.78
C LYS A 72 -5.40 -5.31 8.65
N GLN A 73 -6.28 -6.25 9.03
CA GLN A 73 -5.85 -7.42 9.81
C GLN A 73 -4.81 -8.25 9.06
N LEU A 74 -5.01 -8.51 7.76
CA LEU A 74 -4.03 -9.20 6.94
C LEU A 74 -2.67 -8.48 6.96
N LEU A 75 -2.66 -7.17 6.73
CA LEU A 75 -1.41 -6.40 6.70
C LEU A 75 -0.69 -6.44 8.04
N ASP A 76 -1.43 -6.35 9.15
CA ASP A 76 -0.90 -6.48 10.51
C ASP A 76 -0.27 -7.88 10.76
N GLU A 77 -0.78 -8.94 10.10
CA GLU A 77 -0.24 -10.31 10.21
C GLU A 77 0.97 -10.57 9.29
N VAL A 78 1.01 -9.98 8.09
CA VAL A 78 2.03 -10.31 7.06
C VAL A 78 3.19 -9.34 7.01
N ILE A 79 2.99 -8.08 7.42
CA ILE A 79 4.04 -7.05 7.37
C ILE A 79 4.71 -6.99 8.72
N THR A 80 5.97 -7.43 8.76
CA THR A 80 6.86 -7.20 9.90
C THR A 80 8.03 -6.35 9.44
N THR A 81 8.19 -5.17 10.05
CA THR A 81 9.29 -4.25 9.80
C THR A 81 10.26 -4.22 10.97
N PRO A 82 11.57 -4.10 10.73
CA PRO A 82 12.51 -3.84 11.81
C PRO A 82 12.29 -2.42 12.37
N ASP A 83 12.39 -2.28 13.68
CA ASP A 83 12.40 -0.97 14.34
C ASP A 83 13.59 -0.13 13.88
N ALA A 84 13.40 1.18 13.76
CA ALA A 84 14.48 2.10 13.44
C ALA A 84 15.39 2.27 14.67
N ASP A 85 16.42 1.42 14.77
CA ASP A 85 17.40 1.49 15.86
C ASP A 85 18.20 2.80 15.87
N GLU A 86 18.79 3.09 17.03
CA GLU A 86 19.52 4.33 17.27
C GLU A 86 20.66 4.54 16.25
N ASP A 87 21.41 3.48 15.96
CA ASP A 87 22.53 3.52 15.02
C ASP A 87 22.08 3.88 13.60
N THR A 88 20.94 3.36 13.16
CA THR A 88 20.33 3.68 11.87
C THR A 88 19.86 5.12 11.84
N CYS A 89 19.21 5.61 12.90
CA CYS A 89 18.76 7.00 12.98
C CYS A 89 19.93 7.99 12.96
N VAL A 90 21.00 7.71 13.71
CA VAL A 90 22.22 8.55 13.74
C VAL A 90 22.89 8.58 12.36
N ARG A 91 23.01 7.43 11.69
CA ARG A 91 23.55 7.35 10.33
C ARG A 91 22.71 8.14 9.33
N TYR A 92 21.38 8.01 9.39
CA TYR A 92 20.47 8.76 8.51
C TYR A 92 20.59 10.27 8.73
N TYR A 93 20.61 10.72 10.00
CA TYR A 93 20.82 12.14 10.33
C TYR A 93 22.14 12.66 9.76
N ALA A 94 23.23 11.92 9.92
CA ALA A 94 24.55 12.31 9.44
C ALA A 94 24.62 12.43 7.91
N GLN A 95 23.94 11.54 7.18
CA GLN A 95 23.89 11.53 5.71
C GLN A 95 22.96 12.60 5.13
N HIS A 96 21.92 12.99 5.87
CA HIS A 96 20.85 13.86 5.36
C HIS A 96 20.72 15.19 6.10
N LYS A 97 21.83 15.73 6.65
CA LYS A 97 21.84 17.00 7.42
C LYS A 97 21.11 18.17 6.75
N ALA A 98 21.20 18.28 5.42
CA ALA A 98 20.51 19.32 4.65
C ALA A 98 18.97 19.27 4.76
N ARG A 99 18.39 18.08 5.04
CA ARG A 99 16.94 17.93 5.29
C ARG A 99 16.53 18.45 6.67
N PHE A 100 17.50 18.59 7.59
CA PHE A 100 17.29 19.02 8.98
C PHE A 100 17.82 20.43 9.22
N THR A 101 17.92 21.25 8.17
CA THR A 101 18.29 22.66 8.28
C THR A 101 17.04 23.51 8.45
N ASP A 102 17.04 24.36 9.47
CA ASP A 102 16.01 25.38 9.65
C ASP A 102 16.12 26.43 8.53
N LYS A 103 15.08 26.52 7.70
CA LYS A 103 15.02 27.44 6.56
C LYS A 103 15.10 28.93 6.96
N LYS A 104 14.81 29.28 8.21
CA LYS A 104 14.84 30.67 8.70
C LYS A 104 16.23 31.07 9.18
N THR A 105 16.93 30.16 9.86
CA THR A 105 18.21 30.46 10.52
C THR A 105 19.42 29.88 9.79
N ASP A 106 19.18 29.03 8.78
CA ASP A 106 20.18 28.26 8.03
C ASP A 106 21.07 27.38 8.93
N ARG A 107 20.54 27.00 10.09
CA ARG A 107 21.23 26.16 11.08
C ARG A 107 20.72 24.73 11.01
N ILE A 108 21.66 23.79 11.13
CA ILE A 108 21.32 22.37 11.28
C ILE A 108 20.71 22.16 12.66
N LEU A 109 19.53 21.56 12.69
CA LEU A 109 18.82 21.22 13.92
C LEU A 109 19.55 20.08 14.65
N PRO A 110 19.70 20.14 15.99
CA PRO A 110 20.25 19.04 16.79
C PRO A 110 19.51 17.72 16.57
N TYR A 111 20.24 16.61 16.66
CA TYR A 111 19.70 15.27 16.45
C TYR A 111 18.49 14.97 17.35
N ASP A 112 18.56 15.27 18.64
CA ASP A 112 17.48 14.97 19.60
C ASP A 112 16.13 15.59 19.21
N LEU A 113 16.13 16.75 18.54
CA LEU A 113 14.91 17.42 18.11
C LEU A 113 14.27 16.75 16.88
N VAL A 114 15.10 16.14 16.02
CA VAL A 114 14.63 15.52 14.77
C VAL A 114 14.52 14.00 14.87
N ARG A 115 15.08 13.39 15.91
CA ARG A 115 15.08 11.94 16.14
C ARG A 115 13.68 11.31 16.01
N PRO A 116 12.60 11.83 16.64
CA PRO A 116 11.26 11.24 16.48
C PRO A 116 10.76 11.23 15.03
N HIS A 117 11.07 12.29 14.27
CA HIS A 117 10.71 12.37 12.85
C HIS A 117 11.53 11.43 11.97
N ILE A 118 12.80 11.20 12.33
CA ILE A 118 13.65 10.23 11.63
C ILE A 118 13.15 8.81 11.87
N ILE A 119 12.80 8.47 13.11
CA ILE A 119 12.22 7.18 13.48
C ILE A 119 10.96 6.93 12.65
N GLN A 120 9.97 7.83 12.74
CA GLN A 120 8.72 7.72 11.98
C GLN A 120 8.98 7.55 10.48
N TYR A 121 9.86 8.38 9.90
CA TYR A 121 10.16 8.30 8.47
C TYR A 121 10.78 6.95 8.07
N LEU A 122 11.69 6.43 8.87
CA LEU A 122 12.36 5.16 8.58
C LEU A 122 11.40 3.99 8.75
N GLU A 123 10.54 4.02 9.76
CA GLU A 123 9.48 3.03 9.98
C GLU A 123 8.46 3.05 8.83
N ASP A 124 7.94 4.22 8.46
CA ASP A 124 7.01 4.36 7.32
C ASP A 124 7.65 3.86 6.02
N LYS A 125 8.92 4.20 5.80
CA LYS A 125 9.66 3.76 4.61
C LYS A 125 9.87 2.24 4.60
N ALA A 126 10.21 1.65 5.75
CA ALA A 126 10.34 0.20 5.88
C ALA A 126 9.00 -0.50 5.64
N TYR A 127 7.91 0.04 6.19
CA TYR A 127 6.56 -0.47 6.00
C TYR A 127 6.15 -0.42 4.53
N HIS A 128 6.32 0.72 3.86
CA HIS A 128 6.03 0.84 2.43
C HIS A 128 6.86 -0.15 1.60
N ALA A 129 8.14 -0.32 1.91
CA ALA A 129 8.98 -1.28 1.19
C ALA A 129 8.51 -2.73 1.38
N ALA A 130 8.14 -3.10 2.61
CA ALA A 130 7.61 -4.43 2.92
C ALA A 130 6.25 -4.66 2.26
N PHE A 131 5.34 -3.68 2.31
CA PHE A 131 4.06 -3.72 1.63
C PHE A 131 4.21 -3.88 0.11
N HIS A 132 5.11 -3.11 -0.52
CA HIS A 132 5.36 -3.24 -1.96
C HIS A 132 5.93 -4.62 -2.32
N ALA A 133 6.91 -5.13 -1.56
CA ALA A 133 7.45 -6.47 -1.79
C ALA A 133 6.38 -7.57 -1.63
N TYR A 134 5.47 -7.39 -0.68
CA TYR A 134 4.34 -8.29 -0.48
C TYR A 134 3.35 -8.24 -1.65
N LEU A 135 2.98 -7.04 -2.11
CA LEU A 135 2.15 -6.88 -3.31
C LEU A 135 2.80 -7.46 -4.56
N ASP A 136 4.10 -7.24 -4.76
CA ASP A 136 4.83 -7.80 -5.90
C ASP A 136 4.78 -9.33 -5.89
N THR A 137 4.85 -9.94 -4.70
CA THR A 137 4.70 -11.39 -4.53
C THR A 137 3.30 -11.84 -4.98
N LEU A 138 2.24 -11.21 -4.47
CA LEU A 138 0.86 -11.54 -4.86
C LEU A 138 0.62 -11.35 -6.36
N MET A 139 1.12 -10.26 -6.93
CA MET A 139 0.99 -9.95 -8.35
C MET A 139 1.75 -10.95 -9.23
N SER A 140 2.89 -11.47 -8.77
CA SER A 140 3.67 -12.46 -9.50
C SER A 140 3.00 -13.84 -9.59
N GLU A 141 2.20 -14.18 -8.57
CA GLU A 141 1.44 -15.43 -8.51
C GLU A 141 0.06 -15.32 -9.18
N ALA A 142 -0.47 -14.10 -9.30
CA ALA A 142 -1.79 -13.84 -9.83
C ALA A 142 -1.87 -13.96 -11.35
N LYS A 143 -2.98 -14.51 -11.84
CA LYS A 143 -3.34 -14.46 -13.26
C LYS A 143 -4.23 -13.27 -13.53
N ILE A 144 -3.65 -12.19 -14.07
CA ILE A 144 -4.37 -10.96 -14.40
C ILE A 144 -4.54 -10.85 -15.91
N VAL A 145 -5.76 -10.60 -16.38
CA VAL A 145 -6.09 -10.42 -17.80
C VAL A 145 -6.85 -9.11 -17.97
N GLY A 146 -6.47 -8.30 -18.96
CA GLY A 146 -7.19 -7.07 -19.31
C GLY A 146 -6.78 -5.80 -18.54
N LEU A 147 -5.77 -5.88 -17.67
CA LEU A 147 -5.13 -4.70 -17.08
C LEU A 147 -4.13 -4.13 -18.10
N ALA A 148 -4.44 -2.98 -18.70
CA ALA A 148 -3.54 -2.32 -19.65
C ALA A 148 -2.26 -1.86 -18.94
N ALA A 149 -1.11 -2.11 -19.57
CA ALA A 149 0.22 -1.69 -19.11
C ALA A 149 0.48 -0.22 -19.46
#